data_AF-A0A7S0SU35-F1
#
_entry.id   AF-A0A7S0SU35-F1
#
_cell.length_a   1.000
_cell.length_b   1.000
_cell.length_c   1.000
_cell.angle_alpha   90.00
_cell.angle_beta   90.00
_cell.angle_gamma   90.00
#
_symmetry.space_group_name_H-M   'P 1'
#
loop_
_entity.id
_entity.type
_entity.pdbx_description
1 polymer ?
#
loop_
_entity_poly.entity_id
_entity_poly.type
_entity_poly.pdbx_seq_one_letter_code
_entity_poly.pdbx_strand_id
1 'polypeptide(L)'
;MDGNIHVRASAGPAHLASCRWRVDVTLSTSEVARVLRPNVVMCLELTDGTVRTVEVGLAEFHQLRHSVAYMLNEMEWAGEELDSAHEIGKRAQAQWEKLRGMSDELGIQAPT
;
A
#
# COMPACT_ATOMS: atom_id res chain seq x y z
N MET A 1 -24.56 -24.96 22.04
CA MET A 1 -24.75 -23.53 21.73
C MET A 1 -23.53 -23.14 20.92
N ASP A 2 -23.54 -23.51 19.65
CA ASP A 2 -22.34 -23.49 18.81
C ASP A 2 -22.37 -22.21 18.00
N GLY A 3 -21.71 -21.18 18.55
CA GLY A 3 -21.52 -19.90 17.88
C GLY A 3 -20.47 -20.03 16.78
N ASN A 4 -20.87 -20.53 15.61
CA ASN A 4 -20.02 -20.56 14.44
C ASN A 4 -19.96 -19.15 13.83
N ILE A 5 -18.91 -18.39 14.15
CA ILE A 5 -18.64 -17.08 13.55
C ILE A 5 -18.11 -17.33 12.15
N HIS A 6 -19.01 -17.26 11.16
CA HIS A 6 -18.62 -17.14 9.77
C HIS A 6 -18.08 -15.73 9.53
N VAL A 7 -16.76 -15.57 9.61
CA VAL A 7 -16.07 -14.38 9.11
C VAL A 7 -16.33 -14.33 7.60
N ARG A 8 -17.18 -13.39 7.16
CA ARG A 8 -17.39 -13.12 5.74
C ARG A 8 -16.07 -12.63 5.15
N ALA A 9 -15.48 -13.41 4.24
CA ALA A 9 -14.37 -12.95 3.42
C ALA A 9 -14.79 -11.67 2.67
N SER A 10 -14.08 -10.56 2.93
CA SER A 10 -14.23 -9.34 2.15
C SER A 10 -13.80 -9.62 0.70
N ALA A 11 -14.56 -9.14 -0.28
CA ALA A 11 -14.40 -9.45 -1.71
C ALA A 11 -13.16 -8.80 -2.39
N GLY A 12 -12.03 -8.70 -1.68
CA GLY A 12 -10.75 -8.18 -2.19
C GLY A 12 -9.65 -9.24 -2.12
N PRO A 13 -8.50 -9.03 -2.80
CA PRO A 13 -7.35 -9.91 -2.68
C PRO A 13 -6.88 -9.98 -1.22
N ALA A 14 -6.34 -11.13 -0.84
CA ALA A 14 -5.71 -11.30 0.47
C ALA A 14 -4.58 -10.26 0.61
N HIS A 15 -4.59 -9.54 1.73
CA HIS A 15 -3.62 -8.50 2.03
C HIS A 15 -2.93 -8.81 3.35
N LEU A 16 -1.78 -8.18 3.55
CA LEU A 16 -0.95 -8.39 4.73
C LEU A 16 -1.68 -7.83 5.97
N ALA A 17 -2.00 -8.70 6.92
CA ALA A 17 -2.61 -8.36 8.21
C ALA A 17 -1.56 -8.09 9.28
N SER A 18 -0.49 -8.90 9.33
CA SER A 18 0.61 -8.70 10.26
C SER A 18 1.94 -9.19 9.68
N CYS A 19 3.05 -8.59 10.13
CA CYS A 19 4.40 -9.02 9.80
C CYS A 19 5.25 -9.01 11.07
N ARG A 20 5.75 -10.18 11.46
CA ARG A 20 6.74 -10.33 12.54
C ARG A 20 8.07 -10.73 11.93
N TRP A 21 9.18 -10.17 12.42
CA TRP A 21 10.50 -10.49 11.91
C TRP A 21 11.53 -10.58 13.02
N ARG A 22 12.60 -11.33 12.77
CA ARG A 22 13.79 -11.41 13.62
C ARG A 22 15.04 -11.55 12.77
N VAL A 23 16.18 -11.15 13.33
CA VAL A 23 17.50 -11.35 12.71
C VAL A 23 18.21 -12.46 13.46
N ASP A 24 18.56 -13.51 12.74
CA ASP A 24 19.35 -14.62 13.22
C ASP A 24 20.80 -14.43 12.76
N VAL A 25 21.77 -14.75 13.63
CA VAL A 25 23.20 -14.67 13.30
C VAL A 25 23.85 -16.03 13.51
N THR A 26 24.27 -16.67 12.42
CA THR A 26 24.98 -17.94 12.49
C THR A 26 26.47 -17.71 12.79
N LEU A 27 26.95 -18.30 13.88
CA LEU A 27 28.36 -18.26 14.31
C LEU A 27 29.12 -19.47 13.73
N SER A 28 30.01 -19.24 12.76
CA SER A 28 30.96 -20.27 12.30
C SER A 28 32.30 -20.11 13.00
N THR A 29 32.76 -21.15 13.70
CA THR A 29 34.02 -21.16 14.48
C THR A 29 35.18 -21.91 13.80
N SER A 30 35.04 -22.34 12.53
CA SER A 30 36.12 -23.04 11.82
C SER A 30 37.29 -22.09 11.50
N GLU A 31 38.53 -22.61 11.57
CA GLU A 31 39.78 -21.85 11.41
C GLU A 31 39.93 -21.15 10.05
N VAL A 32 39.13 -21.54 9.05
CA VAL A 32 39.25 -21.06 7.67
C VAL A 32 38.41 -19.81 7.38
N ALA A 33 37.33 -19.54 8.13
CA ALA A 33 36.62 -18.26 8.06
C ALA A 33 35.61 -18.09 9.21
N ARG A 34 35.89 -17.18 10.15
CA ARG A 34 34.91 -16.70 11.14
C ARG A 34 33.89 -15.79 10.45
N VAL A 35 32.90 -16.37 9.78
CA VAL A 35 31.85 -15.60 9.11
C VAL A 35 30.60 -15.57 9.98
N LEU A 36 30.21 -14.36 10.41
CA LEU A 36 28.86 -14.08 10.89
C LEU A 36 27.97 -13.97 9.65
N ARG A 37 27.03 -14.90 9.46
CA ARG A 37 26.03 -14.77 8.40
C ARG A 37 24.71 -14.33 9.03
N PRO A 38 24.32 -13.05 8.88
CA PRO A 38 23.00 -12.61 9.28
C PRO A 38 21.94 -13.14 8.29
N ASN A 39 20.82 -13.58 8.82
CA ASN A 39 19.64 -14.02 8.08
C ASN A 39 18.40 -13.42 8.74
N VAL A 40 17.42 -12.97 7.95
CA VAL A 40 16.18 -12.41 8.50
C VAL A 40 15.07 -13.44 8.33
N VAL A 41 14.42 -13.83 9.41
CA VAL A 41 13.22 -14.67 9.37
C VAL A 41 12.01 -13.76 9.47
N MET A 42 11.12 -13.84 8.49
CA MET A 42 9.89 -13.04 8.42
C MET A 42 8.67 -13.97 8.43
N CYS A 43 7.67 -13.64 9.24
CA CYS A 43 6.39 -14.32 9.32
C CYS A 43 5.28 -13.34 8.95
N LEU A 44 4.58 -13.64 7.86
CA LEU A 44 3.52 -12.86 7.25
C LEU A 44 2.19 -13.55 7.54
N GLU A 45 1.26 -12.82 8.16
CA GLU A 45 -0.12 -13.25 8.32
C GLU A 45 -0.98 -12.45 7.35
N LEU A 46 -1.76 -13.14 6.54
CA LEU A 46 -2.70 -12.54 5.59
C LEU A 46 -4.11 -12.55 6.17
N THR A 47 -4.96 -11.66 5.66
CA THR A 47 -6.35 -11.53 6.11
C THR A 47 -7.25 -12.72 5.76
N ASP A 48 -6.82 -13.58 4.84
CA ASP A 48 -7.48 -14.86 4.54
C ASP A 48 -7.12 -15.97 5.54
N GLY A 49 -6.31 -15.67 6.56
CA GLY A 49 -5.81 -16.62 7.55
C GLY A 49 -4.55 -17.37 7.09
N THR A 50 -4.05 -17.11 5.89
CA THR A 50 -2.80 -17.72 5.41
C THR A 50 -1.61 -17.17 6.19
N VAL A 51 -0.74 -18.07 6.64
CA VAL A 51 0.54 -17.72 7.26
C VAL A 51 1.69 -18.18 6.36
N ARG A 52 2.68 -17.31 6.16
CA ARG A 52 3.89 -17.59 5.38
C ARG A 52 5.13 -17.20 6.18
N THR A 53 6.05 -18.13 6.36
CA THR A 53 7.37 -17.84 6.94
C THR A 53 8.42 -17.96 5.86
N VAL A 54 9.27 -16.96 5.75
CA VAL A 54 10.36 -16.90 4.76
C VAL A 54 11.66 -16.53 5.46
N GLU A 55 12.75 -17.10 4.96
CA GLU A 55 14.11 -16.71 5.33
C GLU A 55 14.68 -15.83 4.22
N VAL A 56 15.28 -14.71 4.62
CA VAL A 56 15.74 -13.67 3.71
C VAL A 56 17.20 -13.38 4.02
N GLY A 57 18.06 -13.75 3.08
CA GLY A 57 19.48 -13.43 3.12
C GLY A 57 19.72 -11.92 3.12
N LEU A 58 20.92 -11.51 3.51
CA LEU A 58 21.25 -10.08 3.66
C LEU A 58 21.06 -9.28 2.36
N ALA A 59 21.43 -9.86 1.22
CA ALA A 59 21.33 -9.18 -0.08
C ALA A 59 19.85 -9.00 -0.48
N GLU A 60 19.06 -10.07 -0.37
CA GLU A 60 17.62 -10.07 -0.65
C GLU A 60 16.87 -9.14 0.30
N PHE A 61 17.29 -9.06 1.56
CA PHE A 61 16.69 -8.16 2.53
C PHE A 61 16.94 -6.69 2.18
N HIS A 62 18.13 -6.34 1.71
CA HIS A 62 18.41 -4.99 1.22
C HIS A 62 17.58 -4.64 -0.02
N GLN A 63 17.41 -5.58 -0.94
CA GLN A 63 16.55 -5.40 -2.10
C GLN A 63 15.09 -5.19 -1.66
N LEU A 64 14.58 -6.03 -0.76
CA LEU A 64 13.24 -5.91 -0.21
C LEU A 64 13.02 -4.53 0.43
N ARG A 65 13.95 -4.09 1.28
CA ARG A 65 13.90 -2.76 1.92
C ARG A 65 13.84 -1.64 0.90
N HIS A 66 14.70 -1.71 -0.13
CA HIS A 66 14.71 -0.71 -1.20
C HIS A 66 13.40 -0.70 -1.98
N SER A 67 12.91 -1.87 -2.41
CA SER A 67 11.65 -2.00 -3.16
C SER A 67 10.46 -1.48 -2.37
N VAL A 68 10.36 -1.78 -1.07
CA VAL A 68 9.28 -1.25 -0.23
C VAL A 68 9.36 0.27 -0.11
N ALA A 69 10.55 0.83 0.17
CA ALA A 69 10.72 2.28 0.26
C ALA A 69 10.38 2.99 -1.06
N TYR A 70 10.84 2.42 -2.18
CA TYR A 70 10.53 2.91 -3.52
C TYR A 70 9.01 2.90 -3.77
N MET A 71 8.33 1.79 -3.50
CA MET A 71 6.88 1.70 -3.68
C MET A 71 6.12 2.71 -2.82
N LEU A 72 6.53 2.90 -1.56
CA LEU A 72 5.89 3.89 -0.68
C LEU A 72 6.06 5.31 -1.22
N ASN A 73 7.25 5.65 -1.71
CA ASN A 73 7.52 6.96 -2.33
C ASN A 73 6.67 7.18 -3.60
N GLU A 74 6.56 6.17 -4.46
CA GLU A 74 5.73 6.26 -5.66
C GLU A 74 4.24 6.39 -5.32
N MET A 75 3.77 5.70 -4.28
CA MET A 75 2.39 5.80 -3.81
C MET A 75 2.07 7.18 -3.22
N GLU A 76 3.01 7.78 -2.50
CA GLU A 76 2.88 9.14 -1.97
C GLU A 76 2.74 10.14 -3.12
N TRP A 77 3.66 10.08 -4.09
CA TRP A 77 3.63 10.94 -5.27
C TRP A 77 2.33 10.77 -6.09
N ALA A 78 1.90 9.53 -6.33
CA ALA A 78 0.65 9.28 -7.05
C ALA A 78 -0.59 9.80 -6.29
N GLY A 79 -0.57 9.78 -4.96
CA GLY A 79 -1.62 10.36 -4.12
C GLY A 79 -1.73 11.87 -4.29
N GLU A 80 -0.60 12.59 -4.26
CA GLU A 80 -0.56 14.04 -4.46
C GLU A 80 -1.08 14.47 -5.83
N GLU A 81 -0.76 13.69 -6.87
CA GLU A 81 -1.25 13.97 -8.23
C GLU A 81 -2.77 13.78 -8.34
N LEU A 82 -3.31 12.71 -7.73
CA LEU A 82 -4.76 12.48 -7.70
C LEU A 82 -5.50 13.58 -6.94
N ASP A 83 -4.97 14.04 -5.81
CA ASP A 83 -5.54 15.14 -5.04
C ASP A 83 -5.54 16.44 -5.84
N SER A 84 -4.44 16.72 -6.56
CA SER A 84 -4.31 17.89 -7.42
C SER A 84 -5.32 17.86 -8.58
N ALA A 85 -5.49 16.71 -9.23
CA ALA A 85 -6.47 16.53 -10.30
C ALA A 85 -7.91 16.69 -9.79
N HIS A 86 -8.21 16.17 -8.59
CA HIS A 86 -9.51 16.33 -7.94
C HIS A 86 -9.84 17.79 -7.65
N GLU A 87 -8.86 18.57 -7.17
CA GLU A 87 -9.05 20.00 -6.90
C GLU A 87 -9.27 20.82 -8.18
N ILE A 88 -8.59 20.50 -9.27
CA ILE A 88 -8.85 21.11 -10.59
C ILE A 88 -10.29 20.80 -11.02
N GLY A 89 -10.73 19.55 -10.86
CA GLY A 89 -12.09 19.12 -11.17
C GLY A 89 -13.15 19.90 -10.40
N LYS A 90 -13.00 20.02 -9.07
CA LYS A 90 -13.92 20.81 -8.23
C LYS A 90 -14.00 22.27 -8.65
N ARG A 91 -12.84 22.89 -8.94
CA ARG A 91 -12.79 24.30 -9.37
C ARG A 91 -13.50 24.50 -10.71
N ALA A 92 -13.27 23.62 -11.67
CA ALA A 92 -13.97 23.66 -12.95
C ALA A 92 -15.48 23.55 -12.74
N GLN A 93 -15.94 22.63 -11.90
CA GLN A 93 -17.35 22.40 -11.66
C GLN A 93 -18.04 23.58 -10.94
N ALA A 94 -17.41 24.14 -9.91
CA ALA A 94 -17.90 25.34 -9.24
C ALA A 94 -17.97 26.55 -10.20
N GLN A 95 -16.98 26.68 -11.09
CA GLN A 95 -17.00 27.72 -12.11
C GLN A 95 -18.15 27.52 -13.12
N TRP A 96 -18.41 26.29 -13.56
CA TRP A 96 -19.53 25.97 -14.45
C TRP A 96 -20.89 26.21 -13.81
N GLU A 97 -21.06 25.89 -12.53
CA GLU A 97 -22.29 26.17 -11.79
C GLU A 97 -22.53 27.67 -11.65
N LYS A 98 -21.49 28.45 -11.37
CA LYS A 98 -21.57 29.91 -11.32
C LYS A 98 -22.01 30.50 -12.66
N LEU A 99 -21.41 30.04 -13.76
CA LEU A 99 -21.77 30.50 -15.11
C LEU A 99 -23.20 30.10 -15.48
N ARG A 100 -23.66 28.92 -15.05
CA ARG A 100 -25.04 28.47 -15.26
C ARG A 100 -26.03 29.37 -14.51
N GLY A 101 -25.79 29.64 -13.23
CA GLY A 101 -26.63 30.56 -12.45
C GLY A 101 -26.68 31.97 -13.03
N MET A 102 -25.54 32.47 -13.53
CA MET A 102 -25.50 33.76 -14.24
C MET A 102 -26.28 33.74 -15.56
N SER A 103 -26.24 32.64 -16.31
CA SER A 103 -27.03 32.47 -17.54
C SER A 103 -28.53 32.46 -17.26
N ASP A 104 -28.93 31.80 -16.16
CA ASP A 104 -30.32 31.73 -15.70
C ASP A 104 -30.82 33.12 -15.24
N GLU A 105 -29.97 33.89 -14.54
CA GLU A 105 -30.26 35.28 -14.12
C GLU A 105 -30.37 36.26 -15.29
N LEU A 106 -29.58 36.06 -16.35
CA LEU A 106 -29.60 36.89 -17.55
C LEU A 106 -30.68 36.47 -18.56
N GLY A 107 -31.45 35.41 -18.28
CA GLY A 107 -32.53 34.91 -19.14
C GLY A 107 -32.05 34.42 -20.51
N ILE A 108 -30.78 34.03 -20.62
CA ILE A 108 -30.18 33.60 -21.89
C ILE A 108 -30.51 32.12 -22.09
N GLN A 109 -31.50 31.84 -22.93
CA GLN A 109 -31.81 30.47 -23.37
C GLN A 109 -30.96 30.08 -24.58
N ALA A 110 -30.52 28.81 -24.59
CA ALA A 110 -29.72 28.26 -25.67
C ALA A 110 -30.47 28.34 -27.01
N PRO A 111 -29.78 28.69 -28.12
CA PRO A 111 -30.42 28.71 -29.43
C PRO A 111 -30.91 27.30 -29.80
N THR A 112 -32.19 27.20 -30.16
CA THR A 112 -32.86 25.99 -30.67
C THR A 112 -32.21 25.41 -31.91
#